data_AF-A0A9P8FKX4-F1
#
_entry.id   AF-A0A9P8FKX4-F1
#
_cell.length_a   1.000
_cell.length_b   1.000
_cell.length_c   1.000
_cell.angle_alpha   90.00
_cell.angle_beta   90.00
_cell.angle_gamma   90.00
#
_symmetry.space_group_name_H-M   'P 1'
#
loop_
_entity.id
_entity.type
_entity.pdbx_description
1 polymer ?
#
loop_
_entity_poly.entity_id
_entity_poly.type
_entity_poly.pdbx_seq_one_letter_code
_entity_poly.pdbx_strand_id
1 'polypeptide(L)'
;MQLDFLSMATDCCFDEKDLNASVPLNLTSYFNNKAFGLGAGQAAFDPLNQSYPAPTVGHNGSYTSTQSGITYNFPGYTGRYKPDNVLCTGQTIEVPSGKYFSASILVASDVELETVSGDLVFTHEDNTTSTSELRSEPWYAFLTINRGEIILPYRYTANGTNFNTTHIYEYSYALSNDKQLASITLPKTTNTTTGRLHVFAISLWQGTEVSVQSIRPTQKWLGNGTQIVEVTINNAGTDCVSGKGLEVTLSGGNITTIVPGHIKRLCPGDQKRVNLGVTGRSMGTVSITLNDGSLRQSQLFDKVDLGLSTWTSELDSLAQHEAPDWYDGAKFGIFIHWGPYAVPGWGNSTPHESYAEWFWWYTTHHPQADASDFYDYRLRTLGPDWNYDDSFVDYTASNFDPKAWVNLFAEAGAKYFVFTTKHHDGFANFDTGLTSNRSSLHYGPRRDILGELFDAAAEHQPSLRRGTYFSLPEWFNPDFGPYGFSQLATNSST
;
A
#
# COMPACT_ATOMS: atom_id res chain seq x y z
N MET A 1 57.58 -17.82 -42.51
CA MET A 1 57.07 -17.14 -43.72
C MET A 1 55.75 -16.52 -43.32
N GLN A 2 55.71 -15.21 -43.45
CA GLN A 2 54.72 -14.25 -42.98
C GLN A 2 53.40 -14.39 -43.75
N LEU A 3 52.27 -14.11 -43.11
CA LEU A 3 51.33 -13.07 -43.57
C LEU A 3 50.17 -12.88 -42.57
N ASP A 4 50.16 -11.65 -42.04
CA ASP A 4 49.13 -11.00 -41.24
C ASP A 4 47.84 -10.76 -42.03
N PHE A 5 46.71 -10.67 -41.33
CA PHE A 5 45.70 -9.63 -41.58
C PHE A 5 45.07 -9.19 -40.26
N LEU A 6 45.40 -7.96 -39.87
CA LEU A 6 44.69 -7.15 -38.87
C LEU A 6 43.33 -6.71 -39.41
N SER A 7 42.31 -6.69 -38.56
CA SER A 7 41.22 -5.72 -38.66
C SER A 7 40.75 -5.38 -37.24
N MET A 8 41.06 -4.15 -36.83
CA MET A 8 40.64 -3.49 -35.61
C MET A 8 39.12 -3.24 -35.62
N ALA A 9 38.44 -3.61 -34.55
CA ALA A 9 37.18 -3.00 -34.13
C ALA A 9 37.24 -2.83 -32.60
N THR A 10 37.46 -1.58 -32.21
CA THR A 10 37.33 -0.95 -30.90
C THR A 10 36.68 -1.77 -29.79
N ASP A 11 37.50 -2.16 -28.82
CA ASP A 11 37.10 -2.48 -27.45
C ASP A 11 36.33 -1.29 -26.83
N CYS A 12 35.04 -1.46 -26.61
CA CYS A 12 34.35 -0.73 -25.54
C CYS A 12 34.37 -1.66 -24.32
N CYS A 13 35.29 -1.40 -23.39
CA CYS A 13 35.33 -2.04 -22.10
C CYS A 13 33.98 -1.82 -21.38
N PHE A 14 33.20 -2.88 -21.22
CA PHE A 14 32.16 -2.93 -20.20
C PHE A 14 32.87 -3.18 -18.87
N ASP A 15 33.07 -2.12 -18.09
CA ASP A 15 33.56 -2.22 -16.72
C ASP A 15 32.43 -2.81 -15.87
N GLU A 16 32.53 -4.09 -15.51
CA GLU A 16 31.70 -4.71 -14.46
C GLU A 16 32.08 -4.09 -13.10
N LYS A 17 31.45 -2.95 -12.75
CA LYS A 17 31.57 -2.36 -11.41
C LYS A 17 30.67 -3.11 -10.42
N ASP A 18 31.25 -3.47 -9.28
CA ASP A 18 30.57 -4.09 -8.12
C ASP A 18 29.26 -3.36 -7.74
N LEU A 19 28.17 -4.11 -7.80
CA LEU A 19 26.76 -3.68 -7.88
C LEU A 19 26.07 -3.48 -6.51
N ASN A 20 26.72 -2.87 -5.51
CA ASN A 20 25.95 -2.39 -4.35
C ASN A 20 26.42 -1.04 -3.81
N ALA A 21 25.67 -0.01 -4.19
CA ALA A 21 25.83 1.35 -3.68
C ALA A 21 25.21 1.54 -2.28
N SER A 22 24.55 0.52 -1.73
CA SER A 22 24.12 0.55 -0.32
C SER A 22 25.33 0.50 0.60
N VAL A 23 25.34 1.34 1.62
CA VAL A 23 26.32 1.39 2.71
C VAL A 23 25.56 1.16 4.02
N PRO A 24 25.34 -0.10 4.41
CA PRO A 24 24.58 -0.43 5.61
C PRO A 24 25.36 -0.06 6.87
N LEU A 25 24.72 0.65 7.80
CA LEU A 25 25.36 1.03 9.08
C LEU A 25 25.30 -0.11 10.08
N ASN A 26 26.35 -0.29 10.89
CA ASN A 26 26.34 -1.27 11.97
C ASN A 26 25.76 -0.63 13.25
N LEU A 27 24.52 -1.00 13.58
CA LEU A 27 23.82 -0.47 14.76
C LEU A 27 24.02 -1.30 16.04
N THR A 28 24.82 -2.37 16.00
CA THR A 28 24.90 -3.35 17.11
C THR A 28 25.26 -2.72 18.46
N SER A 29 26.16 -1.73 18.47
CA SER A 29 26.57 -1.03 19.69
C SER A 29 25.50 -0.07 20.24
N TYR A 30 24.47 0.25 19.44
CA TYR A 30 23.40 1.18 19.80
C TYR A 30 22.10 0.47 20.19
N PHE A 31 21.99 -0.84 19.95
CA PHE A 31 20.81 -1.62 20.33
C PHE A 31 20.57 -1.57 21.84
N ASN A 32 19.37 -1.16 22.22
CA ASN A 32 18.96 -0.94 23.61
C ASN A 32 17.56 -1.48 23.91
N ASN A 33 16.92 -2.16 22.96
CA ASN A 33 15.59 -2.74 23.09
C ASN A 33 15.52 -4.14 22.48
N LYS A 34 14.55 -4.94 22.92
CA LYS A 34 14.30 -6.31 22.44
C LYS A 34 12.96 -6.38 21.72
N ALA A 35 12.98 -6.40 20.39
CA ALA A 35 11.83 -6.45 19.52
C ALA A 35 11.40 -7.87 19.13
N PHE A 36 12.34 -8.79 18.87
CA PHE A 36 12.02 -10.13 18.34
C PHE A 36 12.07 -11.22 19.40
N GLY A 37 11.06 -12.09 19.44
CA GLY A 37 10.98 -13.26 20.33
C GLY A 37 10.79 -14.58 19.57
N LEU A 38 11.01 -15.72 20.26
CA LEU A 38 10.57 -17.05 19.81
C LEU A 38 9.30 -17.51 20.53
N GLY A 39 8.72 -16.66 21.37
CA GLY A 39 7.53 -16.93 22.17
C GLY A 39 7.13 -15.75 23.03
N ALA A 40 5.90 -15.80 23.56
CA ALA A 40 5.39 -14.80 24.51
C ALA A 40 6.32 -14.59 25.70
N GLY A 41 6.49 -13.33 26.10
CA GLY A 41 7.35 -12.92 27.21
C GLY A 41 8.86 -13.07 26.99
N GLN A 42 9.32 -13.38 25.77
CA GLN A 42 10.76 -13.40 25.45
C GLN A 42 11.32 -12.03 25.02
N ALA A 43 10.45 -11.08 24.68
CA ALA A 43 10.80 -9.77 24.16
C ALA A 43 9.70 -8.77 24.55
N ALA A 44 10.06 -7.49 24.58
CA ALA A 44 9.20 -6.38 24.99
C ALA A 44 9.43 -5.22 24.01
N PHE A 45 8.82 -5.34 22.83
CA PHE A 45 8.85 -4.29 21.83
C PHE A 45 8.09 -3.06 22.31
N ASP A 46 6.87 -3.28 22.80
CA ASP A 46 5.98 -2.24 23.31
C ASP A 46 5.86 -2.27 24.85
N PRO A 47 5.19 -1.27 25.47
CA PRO A 47 4.95 -1.24 26.92
C PRO A 47 4.00 -2.35 27.41
N LEU A 48 3.30 -3.04 26.51
CA LEU A 48 2.39 -4.14 26.82
C LEU A 48 3.09 -5.51 26.81
N ASN A 49 4.43 -5.52 26.73
CA ASN A 49 5.27 -6.73 26.69
C ASN A 49 4.94 -7.63 25.48
N GLN A 50 4.56 -7.01 24.36
CA GLN A 50 4.35 -7.67 23.09
C GLN A 50 5.64 -7.64 22.27
N SER A 51 5.72 -8.52 21.27
CA SER A 51 6.91 -8.59 20.41
C SER A 51 6.61 -9.19 19.04
N TYR A 52 7.51 -8.91 18.11
CA TYR A 52 7.55 -9.58 16.82
C TYR A 52 8.00 -11.04 16.98
N PRO A 53 7.54 -11.95 16.13
CA PRO A 53 8.22 -13.24 15.97
C PRO A 53 9.59 -13.05 15.32
N ALA A 54 10.48 -14.03 15.46
CA ALA A 54 11.72 -14.04 14.71
C ALA A 54 11.41 -13.90 13.20
N PRO A 55 12.03 -12.91 12.51
CA PRO A 55 11.75 -12.65 11.11
C PRO A 55 12.27 -13.81 10.25
N THR A 56 11.58 -14.08 9.13
CA THR A 56 12.01 -15.05 8.12
C THR A 56 13.01 -14.46 7.13
N VAL A 57 13.32 -13.17 7.26
CA VAL A 57 14.26 -12.41 6.43
C VAL A 57 15.48 -11.99 7.24
N GLY A 58 16.61 -11.80 6.56
CA GLY A 58 17.83 -11.29 7.16
C GLY A 58 18.54 -12.23 8.15
N HIS A 59 18.33 -13.55 8.05
CA HIS A 59 18.95 -14.55 8.93
C HIS A 59 20.49 -14.55 8.94
N ASN A 60 21.12 -14.02 7.89
CA ASN A 60 22.58 -13.87 7.76
C ASN A 60 23.09 -12.49 8.23
N GLY A 61 22.23 -11.68 8.86
CA GLY A 61 22.55 -10.31 9.27
C GLY A 61 22.39 -9.27 8.17
N SER A 62 21.90 -9.66 6.98
CA SER A 62 21.69 -8.75 5.86
C SER A 62 20.32 -8.92 5.21
N TYR A 63 19.64 -7.81 4.97
CA TYR A 63 18.35 -7.79 4.28
C TYR A 63 18.41 -6.82 3.12
N THR A 64 17.89 -7.20 1.95
CA THR A 64 17.70 -6.27 0.83
C THR A 64 16.22 -6.05 0.62
N SER A 65 15.81 -4.79 0.64
CA SER A 65 14.44 -4.35 0.43
C SER A 65 13.94 -4.84 -0.91
N THR A 66 12.78 -5.48 -0.89
CA THR A 66 12.09 -5.98 -2.07
C THR A 66 11.45 -4.86 -2.88
N GLN A 67 11.24 -3.69 -2.27
CA GLN A 67 10.66 -2.52 -2.92
C GLN A 67 11.70 -1.54 -3.42
N SER A 68 12.71 -1.22 -2.62
CA SER A 68 13.69 -0.17 -2.95
C SER A 68 15.03 -0.69 -3.42
N GLY A 69 15.33 -1.97 -3.20
CA GLY A 69 16.64 -2.58 -3.46
C GLY A 69 17.74 -2.16 -2.50
N ILE A 70 17.41 -1.39 -1.45
CA ILE A 70 18.39 -0.99 -0.44
C ILE A 70 18.79 -2.20 0.41
N THR A 71 20.10 -2.40 0.58
CA THR A 71 20.64 -3.43 1.48
C THR A 71 20.90 -2.84 2.87
N TYR A 72 20.55 -3.61 3.91
CA TYR A 72 20.65 -3.26 5.32
C TYR A 72 21.47 -4.31 6.09
N ASN A 73 22.14 -3.88 7.15
CA ASN A 73 22.57 -4.77 8.23
C ASN A 73 21.36 -4.97 9.15
N PHE A 74 20.60 -6.03 8.90
CA PHE A 74 19.36 -6.29 9.64
C PHE A 74 19.62 -7.30 10.75
N PRO A 75 19.32 -6.96 12.02
CA PRO A 75 19.75 -7.76 13.17
C PRO A 75 19.06 -9.11 13.28
N GLY A 76 17.83 -9.23 12.78
CA GLY A 76 17.00 -10.41 13.01
C GLY A 76 16.86 -10.76 14.50
N TYR A 77 16.63 -12.03 14.82
CA TYR A 77 16.60 -12.49 16.21
C TYR A 77 18.02 -12.73 16.74
N THR A 78 18.45 -11.92 17.71
CA THR A 78 19.80 -11.99 18.29
C THR A 78 19.91 -12.88 19.55
N GLY A 79 18.85 -13.61 19.91
CA GLY A 79 18.77 -14.39 21.15
C GLY A 79 17.97 -13.71 22.26
N ARG A 80 17.47 -14.48 23.23
CA ARG A 80 16.45 -14.05 24.21
C ARG A 80 16.77 -12.77 24.98
N TYR A 81 18.02 -12.57 25.38
CA TYR A 81 18.42 -11.46 26.26
C TYR A 81 19.28 -10.41 25.56
N LYS A 82 19.48 -10.54 24.25
CA LYS A 82 20.29 -9.59 23.48
C LYS A 82 19.37 -8.63 22.74
N PRO A 83 19.59 -7.31 22.82
CA PRO A 83 18.79 -6.36 22.09
C PRO A 83 19.02 -6.53 20.57
N ASP A 84 18.03 -6.11 19.80
CA ASP A 84 17.97 -6.27 18.34
C ASP A 84 17.32 -5.07 17.64
N ASN A 85 17.11 -3.97 18.36
CA ASN A 85 16.74 -2.69 17.77
C ASN A 85 17.14 -1.51 18.66
N VAL A 86 17.10 -0.32 18.08
CA VAL A 86 17.35 0.96 18.75
C VAL A 86 16.01 1.61 19.07
N LEU A 87 15.59 1.61 20.33
CA LEU A 87 14.59 2.53 20.84
C LEU A 87 15.17 3.95 20.81
N CYS A 88 14.52 4.86 20.09
CA CYS A 88 15.02 6.21 19.83
C CYS A 88 14.96 7.09 21.09
N THR A 89 16.13 7.32 21.70
CA THR A 89 16.31 8.13 22.92
C THR A 89 17.21 9.35 22.69
N GLY A 90 17.51 9.70 21.44
CA GLY A 90 18.44 10.78 21.07
C GLY A 90 19.88 10.31 20.79
N GLN A 91 20.09 9.06 20.38
CA GLN A 91 21.42 8.53 20.06
C GLN A 91 21.99 9.19 18.80
N THR A 92 23.29 9.48 18.82
CA THR A 92 24.04 9.89 17.63
C THR A 92 24.79 8.69 17.06
N ILE A 93 24.45 8.32 15.83
CA ILE A 93 25.03 7.22 15.08
C ILE A 93 26.16 7.77 14.22
N GLU A 94 27.38 7.26 14.45
CA GLU A 94 28.54 7.60 13.63
C GLU A 94 28.41 6.99 12.23
N VAL A 95 28.77 7.77 11.22
CA VAL A 95 28.69 7.37 9.81
C VAL A 95 30.10 7.26 9.23
N PRO A 96 30.40 6.24 8.39
CA PRO A 96 31.67 6.21 7.67
C PRO A 96 31.84 7.48 6.83
N SER A 97 33.02 8.11 6.89
CA SER A 97 33.30 9.34 6.12
C SER A 97 33.04 9.09 4.63
N GLY A 98 32.22 9.94 4.03
CA GLY A 98 31.73 9.77 2.67
C GLY A 98 30.65 10.76 2.29
N LYS A 99 30.38 10.83 0.98
CA LYS A 99 29.26 11.58 0.42
C LYS A 99 28.15 10.60 0.06
N TYR A 100 26.95 10.89 0.52
CA TYR A 100 25.80 10.02 0.36
C TYR A 100 24.67 10.77 -0.32
N PHE A 101 23.97 10.07 -1.20
CA PHE A 101 22.83 10.57 -1.96
C PHE A 101 21.54 10.49 -1.15
N SER A 102 21.37 9.42 -0.36
CA SER A 102 20.19 9.23 0.48
C SER A 102 20.51 8.40 1.73
N ALA A 103 19.62 8.50 2.72
CA ALA A 103 19.58 7.63 3.89
C ALA A 103 18.23 6.92 3.93
N SER A 104 18.24 5.60 4.12
CA SER A 104 17.06 4.77 4.22
C SER A 104 17.03 4.07 5.57
N ILE A 105 15.87 4.01 6.21
CA ILE A 105 15.72 3.57 7.61
C ILE A 105 14.56 2.58 7.71
N LEU A 106 14.83 1.42 8.34
CA LEU A 106 13.80 0.48 8.77
C LEU A 106 13.33 0.87 10.18
N VAL A 107 12.06 1.23 10.31
CA VAL A 107 11.48 1.82 11.53
C VAL A 107 10.09 1.26 11.82
N ALA A 108 9.72 1.23 13.10
CA ALA A 108 8.35 0.99 13.55
C ALA A 108 8.00 1.85 14.77
N SER A 109 6.72 2.18 14.96
CA SER A 109 6.21 2.71 16.23
C SER A 109 5.52 1.62 17.04
N ASP A 110 5.52 1.76 18.36
CA ASP A 110 5.10 0.71 19.30
C ASP A 110 3.74 0.94 19.96
N VAL A 111 3.05 2.04 19.61
CA VAL A 111 1.70 2.35 20.11
C VAL A 111 0.67 2.04 19.02
N GLU A 112 -0.44 1.41 19.42
CA GLU A 112 -1.55 1.14 18.51
C GLU A 112 -2.29 2.45 18.18
N LEU A 113 -2.80 2.58 16.95
CA LEU A 113 -3.64 3.68 16.46
C LEU A 113 -2.98 5.06 16.30
N GLU A 114 -1.73 5.26 16.71
CA GLU A 114 -1.05 6.55 16.59
C GLU A 114 0.20 6.48 15.71
N THR A 115 0.30 7.39 14.75
CA THR A 115 1.55 7.62 14.02
C THR A 115 2.50 8.40 14.94
N VAL A 116 3.71 7.88 15.14
CA VAL A 116 4.74 8.56 15.95
C VAL A 116 5.74 9.22 15.03
N SER A 117 6.16 10.45 15.35
CA SER A 117 7.23 11.12 14.61
C SER A 117 8.22 11.87 15.50
N GLY A 118 9.37 12.22 14.94
CA GLY A 118 10.37 13.06 15.56
C GLY A 118 11.49 13.45 14.60
N ASP A 119 12.28 14.45 14.98
CA ASP A 119 13.34 14.98 14.14
C ASP A 119 14.56 14.04 14.08
N LEU A 120 14.92 13.68 12.86
CA LEU A 120 16.18 13.04 12.49
C LEU A 120 17.14 14.11 12.01
N VAL A 121 18.32 14.21 12.64
CA VAL A 121 19.30 15.27 12.33
C VAL A 121 20.55 14.65 11.70
N PHE A 122 20.85 15.06 10.47
CA PHE A 122 22.07 14.71 9.76
C PHE A 122 23.12 15.79 10.02
N THR A 123 24.25 15.42 10.60
CA THR A 123 25.37 16.33 10.88
C THR A 123 26.50 16.07 9.93
N HIS A 124 27.01 17.11 9.28
CA HIS A 124 28.10 17.05 8.32
C HIS A 124 29.46 17.33 8.98
N GLU A 125 30.56 16.94 8.34
CA GLU A 125 31.92 17.17 8.84
C GLU A 125 32.26 18.67 9.01
N ASP A 126 31.57 19.56 8.30
CA ASP A 126 31.68 21.02 8.43
C ASP A 126 30.84 21.61 9.59
N ASN A 127 30.25 20.75 10.42
CA ASN A 127 29.30 21.06 11.51
C ASN A 127 27.97 21.68 11.06
N THR A 128 27.68 21.73 9.76
CA THR A 128 26.31 22.07 9.32
C THR A 128 25.38 20.89 9.54
N THR A 129 24.10 21.18 9.70
CA THR A 129 23.06 20.15 9.90
C THR A 129 21.94 20.28 8.88
N SER A 130 21.31 19.15 8.58
CA SER A 130 19.99 19.10 7.94
C SER A 130 19.07 18.22 8.77
N THR A 131 17.76 18.50 8.72
CA THR A 131 16.76 17.80 9.52
C THR A 131 15.71 17.19 8.61
N SER A 132 15.22 16.01 8.96
CA SER A 132 14.05 15.37 8.34
C SER A 132 13.16 14.75 9.41
N GLU A 133 11.86 14.64 9.15
CA GLU A 133 10.96 13.93 10.05
C GLU A 133 11.15 12.42 9.88
N LEU A 134 11.55 11.72 10.95
CA LEU A 134 11.36 10.28 11.04
C LEU A 134 9.99 10.00 11.63
N ARG A 135 9.12 9.35 10.87
CA ARG A 135 7.81 8.92 11.33
C ARG A 135 7.61 7.43 11.11
N SER A 136 6.69 6.85 11.84
CA SER A 136 6.21 5.49 11.58
C SER A 136 4.75 5.35 11.98
N GLU A 137 4.01 4.66 11.12
CA GLU A 137 2.73 4.08 11.50
C GLU A 137 2.92 3.01 12.59
N PRO A 138 1.85 2.70 13.36
CA PRO A 138 1.84 1.59 14.29
C PRO A 138 2.40 0.31 13.65
N TRP A 139 3.27 -0.38 14.36
CA TRP A 139 3.71 -1.72 13.98
C TRP A 139 2.55 -2.69 13.79
N TYR A 140 1.43 -2.42 14.46
CA TYR A 140 0.15 -3.10 14.29
C TYR A 140 -0.99 -2.13 14.60
N ALA A 141 -2.08 -2.23 13.84
CA ALA A 141 -3.38 -1.68 14.19
C ALA A 141 -4.49 -2.53 13.55
N PHE A 142 -5.60 -2.72 14.26
CA PHE A 142 -6.77 -3.40 13.70
C PHE A 142 -7.31 -2.62 12.48
N LEU A 143 -7.64 -3.33 11.39
CA LEU A 143 -8.10 -2.76 10.10
C LEU A 143 -7.10 -1.83 9.38
N THR A 144 -5.82 -1.84 9.75
CA THR A 144 -4.82 -1.09 8.97
C THR A 144 -4.69 -1.68 7.55
N ILE A 145 -4.78 -0.80 6.56
CA ILE A 145 -4.53 -1.14 5.15
C ILE A 145 -3.08 -0.87 4.74
N ASN A 146 -2.33 -0.13 5.57
CA ASN A 146 -0.94 0.20 5.29
C ASN A 146 -0.06 -1.02 5.56
N ARG A 147 0.75 -1.39 4.57
CA ARG A 147 1.72 -2.48 4.68
C ARG A 147 3.14 -1.93 4.76
N GLY A 148 3.92 -2.44 5.70
CA GLY A 148 5.35 -2.14 5.80
C GLY A 148 6.19 -2.88 4.77
N GLU A 149 7.51 -2.66 4.81
CA GLU A 149 8.47 -3.38 3.98
C GLU A 149 8.67 -4.82 4.48
N ILE A 150 8.78 -5.01 5.80
CA ILE A 150 8.86 -6.33 6.42
C ILE A 150 7.55 -6.60 7.13
N ILE A 151 6.82 -7.59 6.63
CA ILE A 151 5.52 -8.03 7.18
C ILE A 151 5.72 -9.35 7.91
N LEU A 152 5.35 -9.40 9.19
CA LEU A 152 5.39 -10.60 9.99
C LEU A 152 3.96 -11.11 10.26
N PRO A 153 3.71 -12.42 10.18
CA PRO A 153 2.36 -12.97 10.10
C PRO A 153 1.56 -12.92 11.41
N TYR A 154 2.20 -12.61 12.53
CA TYR A 154 1.59 -12.54 13.85
C TYR A 154 2.48 -11.70 14.79
N ARG A 155 2.03 -11.48 16.02
CA ARG A 155 2.85 -11.01 17.15
C ARG A 155 2.61 -11.84 18.39
N TYR A 156 3.60 -11.87 19.27
CA TYR A 156 3.40 -12.38 20.62
C TYR A 156 2.79 -11.30 21.49
N THR A 157 1.71 -11.64 22.20
CA THR A 157 1.24 -10.84 23.32
C THR A 157 2.06 -11.20 24.57
N ALA A 158 1.79 -10.54 25.69
CA ALA A 158 2.45 -10.87 26.96
C ALA A 158 2.39 -12.37 27.30
N ASN A 159 1.28 -13.04 26.95
CA ASN A 159 0.97 -14.41 27.38
C ASN A 159 0.53 -15.36 26.24
N GLY A 160 0.61 -14.94 24.97
CA GLY A 160 0.11 -15.75 23.85
C GLY A 160 0.49 -15.20 22.48
N THR A 161 -0.30 -15.55 21.46
CA THR A 161 -0.09 -15.14 20.07
C THR A 161 -1.34 -14.45 19.52
N ASN A 162 -1.15 -13.31 18.86
CA ASN A 162 -2.18 -12.63 18.08
C ASN A 162 -1.81 -12.73 16.59
N PHE A 163 -2.71 -13.30 15.79
CA PHE A 163 -2.46 -13.61 14.38
C PHE A 163 -2.67 -12.45 13.41
N ASN A 164 -2.82 -11.22 13.92
CA ASN A 164 -2.76 -10.07 13.04
C ASN A 164 -1.32 -9.78 12.65
N THR A 165 -1.13 -9.42 11.38
CA THR A 165 0.18 -9.07 10.83
C THR A 165 0.79 -7.86 11.53
N THR A 166 2.11 -7.84 11.64
CA THR A 166 2.89 -6.70 12.14
C THR A 166 3.89 -6.24 11.10
N HIS A 167 4.31 -4.97 11.17
CA HIS A 167 4.96 -4.29 10.07
C HIS A 167 6.18 -3.50 10.55
N ILE A 168 7.28 -3.59 9.80
CA ILE A 168 8.40 -2.66 9.87
C ILE A 168 8.40 -1.88 8.55
N TYR A 169 8.42 -0.56 8.65
CA TYR A 169 8.31 0.36 7.52
C TYR A 169 9.70 0.81 7.07
N GLU A 170 9.82 1.18 5.79
CA GLU A 170 11.01 1.78 5.22
C GLU A 170 10.74 3.25 4.88
N TYR A 171 11.61 4.15 5.34
CA TYR A 171 11.59 5.57 4.96
C TYR A 171 12.93 5.98 4.39
N SER A 172 12.90 6.74 3.29
CA SER A 172 14.09 7.23 2.60
C SER A 172 14.11 8.75 2.57
N TYR A 173 15.29 9.32 2.81
CA TYR A 173 15.54 10.76 2.85
C TYR A 173 16.64 11.13 1.87
N ALA A 174 16.42 12.19 1.11
CA ALA A 174 17.45 12.78 0.28
C ALA A 174 18.52 13.43 1.17
N LEU A 175 19.79 13.26 0.80
CA LEU A 175 20.92 13.90 1.44
C LEU A 175 21.61 14.86 0.47
N SER A 176 22.26 15.88 1.04
CA SER A 176 23.10 16.79 0.26
C SER A 176 24.34 16.04 -0.22
N ASN A 177 24.47 15.84 -1.54
CA ASN A 177 25.58 15.10 -2.14
C ASN A 177 26.87 15.93 -2.28
N ASP A 178 26.87 17.20 -1.86
CA ASP A 178 28.03 18.09 -1.89
C ASP A 178 28.87 18.01 -0.59
N LYS A 179 28.26 17.59 0.53
CA LYS A 179 28.88 17.52 1.86
C LYS A 179 29.13 16.09 2.33
N GLN A 180 30.11 15.93 3.21
CA GLN A 180 30.37 14.65 3.86
C GLN A 180 29.49 14.51 5.10
N LEU A 181 28.84 13.36 5.26
CA LEU A 181 28.01 13.07 6.42
C LEU A 181 28.89 12.52 7.55
N ALA A 182 28.84 13.13 8.71
CA ALA A 182 29.59 12.70 9.90
C ALA A 182 28.74 11.80 10.80
N SER A 183 27.48 12.20 11.07
CA SER A 183 26.62 11.44 11.97
C SER A 183 25.12 11.66 11.72
N ILE A 184 24.31 10.75 12.26
CA ILE A 184 22.86 10.80 12.25
C ILE A 184 22.37 10.77 13.71
N THR A 185 21.72 11.82 14.17
CA THR A 185 21.07 11.84 15.48
C THR A 185 19.62 11.43 15.35
N LEU A 186 19.27 10.31 16.02
CA LEU A 186 17.90 9.79 16.09
C LEU A 186 17.02 10.68 16.96
N PRO A 187 15.69 10.70 16.71
CA PRO A 187 14.77 11.47 17.54
C PRO A 187 14.72 10.95 18.99
N LYS A 188 14.18 11.76 19.88
CA LYS A 188 13.91 11.36 21.28
C LYS A 188 12.42 11.12 21.47
N THR A 189 11.98 9.89 21.25
CA THR A 189 10.58 9.46 21.38
C THR A 189 10.46 8.42 22.49
N THR A 190 10.44 8.87 23.76
CA THR A 190 10.48 7.97 24.92
C THR A 190 9.17 7.87 25.69
N ASN A 191 8.11 8.53 25.21
CA ASN A 191 6.82 8.57 25.87
C ASN A 191 6.01 7.32 25.52
N THR A 192 5.75 6.47 26.50
CA THR A 192 4.99 5.22 26.31
C THR A 192 3.49 5.44 26.07
N THR A 193 2.97 6.64 26.33
CA THR A 193 1.56 6.99 26.10
C THR A 193 1.33 7.49 24.68
N THR A 194 2.22 8.34 24.16
CA THR A 194 2.12 8.88 22.79
C THR A 194 2.91 8.07 21.78
N GLY A 195 3.58 7.01 22.22
CA GLY A 195 4.38 6.12 21.38
C GLY A 195 5.86 6.48 21.25
N ARG A 196 6.62 5.45 20.86
CA ARG A 196 8.07 5.47 20.72
C ARG A 196 8.46 4.96 19.33
N LEU A 197 9.51 5.53 18.76
CA LEU A 197 10.12 5.05 17.52
C LEU A 197 11.23 4.06 17.80
N HIS A 198 11.27 3.03 16.96
CA HIS A 198 12.25 1.97 17.01
C HIS A 198 12.92 1.81 15.64
N VAL A 199 14.23 1.97 15.58
CA VAL A 199 15.02 1.76 14.36
C VAL A 199 15.66 0.38 14.38
N PHE A 200 15.44 -0.38 13.31
CA PHE A 200 15.99 -1.74 13.12
C PHE A 200 17.27 -1.73 12.31
N ALA A 201 17.35 -0.87 11.29
CA ALA A 201 18.53 -0.72 10.44
C ALA A 201 18.52 0.65 9.75
N ILE A 202 19.72 1.12 9.41
CA ILE A 202 19.94 2.31 8.57
C ILE A 202 20.91 1.91 7.46
N SER A 203 20.65 2.36 6.25
CA SER A 203 21.56 2.21 5.11
C SER A 203 21.64 3.51 4.34
N LEU A 204 22.85 3.87 3.92
CA LEU A 204 23.09 5.03 3.09
C LEU A 204 23.24 4.58 1.64
N TRP A 205 22.97 5.47 0.69
CA TRP A 205 23.23 5.20 -0.72
C TRP A 205 24.36 6.09 -1.21
N GLN A 206 25.42 5.51 -1.76
CA GLN A 206 26.51 6.25 -2.40
C GLN A 206 26.36 6.28 -3.92
N GLY A 207 26.83 7.35 -4.55
CA GLY A 207 26.83 7.47 -6.01
C GLY A 207 27.49 8.75 -6.45
N THR A 208 27.92 8.79 -7.72
CA THR A 208 28.61 9.95 -8.31
C THR A 208 28.05 10.32 -9.68
N GLU A 209 27.05 9.60 -10.17
CA GLU A 209 26.49 9.74 -11.50
C GLU A 209 25.00 9.38 -11.50
N VAL A 210 24.37 9.49 -12.67
CA VAL A 210 23.04 8.91 -12.89
C VAL A 210 23.19 7.39 -12.85
N SER A 211 22.42 6.68 -12.05
CA SER A 211 22.50 5.22 -11.96
C SER A 211 21.18 4.57 -11.60
N VAL A 212 21.06 3.26 -11.87
CA VAL A 212 19.88 2.49 -11.51
C VAL A 212 20.05 2.00 -10.07
N GLN A 213 19.17 2.43 -9.18
CA GLN A 213 19.15 1.95 -7.80
C GLN A 213 18.59 0.53 -7.72
N SER A 214 17.43 0.31 -8.33
CA SER A 214 16.72 -0.96 -8.21
C SER A 214 15.79 -1.23 -9.37
N ILE A 215 15.54 -2.52 -9.55
CA ILE A 215 14.52 -3.08 -10.42
C ILE A 215 13.52 -3.85 -9.55
N ARG A 216 12.23 -3.53 -9.67
CA ARG A 216 11.16 -4.21 -8.98
C ARG A 216 10.21 -4.84 -10.01
N PRO A 217 10.28 -6.16 -10.21
CA PRO A 217 9.23 -6.90 -10.91
C PRO A 217 7.91 -6.75 -10.15
N THR A 218 6.85 -6.39 -10.86
CA THR A 218 5.50 -6.30 -10.26
C THR A 218 4.57 -7.30 -10.92
N GLN A 219 3.47 -7.65 -10.27
CA GLN A 219 2.37 -8.36 -10.93
C GLN A 219 1.33 -7.39 -11.51
N LYS A 220 1.66 -6.10 -11.67
CA LYS A 220 0.81 -5.10 -12.35
C LYS A 220 0.96 -5.21 -13.88
N TRP A 221 -0.04 -4.76 -14.62
CA TRP A 221 -0.06 -4.83 -16.08
C TRP A 221 -0.76 -3.63 -16.75
N LEU A 222 -0.36 -3.32 -17.99
CA LEU A 222 -0.98 -2.27 -18.83
C LEU A 222 -2.14 -2.80 -19.70
N GLY A 223 -2.34 -4.12 -19.74
CA GLY A 223 -3.25 -4.83 -20.65
C GLY A 223 -2.48 -5.80 -21.56
N ASN A 224 -3.19 -6.71 -22.23
CA ASN A 224 -2.62 -7.63 -23.25
C ASN A 224 -1.37 -8.42 -22.81
N GLY A 225 -1.26 -8.77 -21.52
CA GLY A 225 -0.11 -9.51 -20.99
C GLY A 225 1.19 -8.71 -20.84
N THR A 226 1.13 -7.37 -20.94
CA THR A 226 2.30 -6.50 -20.70
C THR A 226 2.49 -6.26 -19.21
N GLN A 227 3.54 -6.85 -18.63
CA GLN A 227 3.93 -6.65 -17.24
C GLN A 227 4.49 -5.23 -17.03
N ILE A 228 4.19 -4.63 -15.89
CA ILE A 228 4.85 -3.41 -15.43
C ILE A 228 6.06 -3.80 -14.58
N VAL A 229 7.23 -3.28 -14.94
CA VAL A 229 8.46 -3.36 -14.14
C VAL A 229 8.80 -1.96 -13.67
N GLU A 230 9.00 -1.77 -12.37
CA GLU A 230 9.38 -0.48 -11.82
C GLU A 230 10.89 -0.40 -11.70
N VAL A 231 11.46 0.73 -12.13
CA VAL A 231 12.90 0.98 -12.06
C VAL A 231 13.13 2.28 -11.31
N THR A 232 13.92 2.23 -10.24
CA THR A 232 14.31 3.43 -9.47
C THR A 232 15.66 3.93 -9.96
N ILE A 233 15.73 5.21 -10.30
CA ILE A 233 16.92 5.86 -10.87
C ILE A 233 17.28 7.06 -10.01
N ASN A 234 18.56 7.15 -9.67
CA ASN A 234 19.14 8.25 -8.91
C ASN A 234 19.99 9.13 -9.83
N ASN A 235 20.08 10.42 -9.53
CA ASN A 235 21.13 11.27 -10.06
C ASN A 235 22.00 11.81 -8.91
N ALA A 236 23.09 11.10 -8.64
CA ALA A 236 24.09 11.51 -7.67
C ALA A 236 25.23 12.33 -8.31
N GLY A 237 25.14 12.62 -9.61
CA GLY A 237 26.12 13.43 -10.35
C GLY A 237 25.93 14.94 -10.19
N THR A 238 26.61 15.69 -11.04
CA THR A 238 26.65 17.17 -11.01
C THR A 238 25.73 17.83 -12.02
N ASP A 239 25.30 17.10 -13.05
CA ASP A 239 24.55 17.64 -14.18
C ASP A 239 23.11 17.13 -14.20
N CYS A 240 22.19 17.99 -14.62
CA CYS A 240 20.80 17.58 -14.83
C CYS A 240 20.62 16.87 -16.17
N VAL A 241 19.96 15.71 -16.16
CA VAL A 241 19.35 15.16 -17.36
C VAL A 241 18.11 16.00 -17.69
N SER A 242 18.06 16.55 -18.91
CA SER A 242 16.98 17.43 -19.38
C SER A 242 16.86 17.41 -20.91
N GLY A 243 16.03 18.27 -21.51
CA GLY A 243 15.82 18.29 -22.96
C GLY A 243 14.98 17.10 -23.44
N LYS A 244 15.60 16.15 -24.15
CA LYS A 244 14.90 14.92 -24.59
C LYS A 244 14.55 13.99 -23.42
N GLY A 245 15.19 14.19 -22.26
CA GLY A 245 15.01 13.37 -21.08
C GLY A 245 15.76 12.04 -21.15
N LEU A 246 15.59 11.23 -20.11
CA LEU A 246 16.18 9.91 -19.99
C LEU A 246 15.17 8.85 -20.45
N GLU A 247 15.53 8.08 -21.46
CA GLU A 247 14.86 6.84 -21.83
C GLU A 247 15.45 5.67 -21.04
N VAL A 248 14.58 4.77 -20.60
CA VAL A 248 14.90 3.62 -19.76
C VAL A 248 14.32 2.39 -20.40
N THR A 249 15.17 1.41 -20.70
CA THR A 249 14.77 0.15 -21.32
C THR A 249 15.36 -1.03 -20.59
N LEU A 250 14.66 -2.16 -20.62
CA LEU A 250 15.10 -3.44 -20.08
C LEU A 250 15.32 -4.45 -21.20
N SER A 251 16.44 -5.17 -21.16
CA SER A 251 16.73 -6.29 -22.06
C SER A 251 17.41 -7.44 -21.31
N GLY A 252 17.39 -8.65 -21.88
CA GLY A 252 18.00 -9.84 -21.28
C GLY A 252 17.03 -11.02 -21.20
N GLY A 253 17.56 -12.23 -21.41
CA GLY A 253 16.75 -13.45 -21.51
C GLY A 253 15.67 -13.36 -22.59
N ASN A 254 14.47 -13.88 -22.30
CA ASN A 254 13.30 -13.83 -23.18
C ASN A 254 12.40 -12.61 -22.90
N ILE A 255 12.96 -11.48 -22.47
CA ILE A 255 12.20 -10.25 -22.18
C ILE A 255 12.41 -9.21 -23.27
N THR A 256 11.32 -8.55 -23.66
CA THR A 256 11.36 -7.39 -24.56
C THR A 256 10.62 -6.22 -23.92
N THR A 257 11.25 -5.05 -23.91
CA THR A 257 10.57 -3.79 -23.56
C THR A 257 9.67 -3.36 -24.71
N ILE A 258 8.38 -3.23 -24.44
CA ILE A 258 7.37 -2.75 -25.41
C ILE A 258 7.00 -1.30 -25.13
N VAL A 259 7.04 -0.89 -23.85
CA VAL A 259 6.81 0.49 -23.43
C VAL A 259 8.03 0.95 -22.63
N PRO A 260 8.94 1.74 -23.23
CA PRO A 260 10.06 2.35 -22.52
C PRO A 260 9.59 3.30 -21.42
N GLY A 261 10.41 3.41 -20.38
CA GLY A 261 10.25 4.41 -19.34
C GLY A 261 10.87 5.73 -19.77
N HIS A 262 10.25 6.85 -19.41
CA HIS A 262 10.79 8.17 -19.73
C HIS A 262 10.80 9.10 -18.52
N ILE A 263 11.96 9.70 -18.24
CA ILE A 263 12.12 10.73 -17.21
C ILE A 263 12.48 12.05 -17.91
N LYS A 264 11.55 13.01 -17.91
CA LYS A 264 11.76 14.31 -18.58
C LYS A 264 12.90 15.15 -17.97
N ARG A 265 13.07 15.07 -16.65
CA ARG A 265 14.09 15.80 -15.90
C ARG A 265 14.52 15.00 -14.69
N LEU A 266 15.83 14.88 -14.50
CA LEU A 266 16.46 14.26 -13.33
C LEU A 266 17.72 15.06 -12.99
N CYS A 267 17.64 15.93 -11.99
CA CYS A 267 18.73 16.79 -11.53
C CYS A 267 19.54 16.16 -10.39
N PRO A 268 20.73 16.68 -10.06
CA PRO A 268 21.47 16.27 -8.88
C PRO A 268 20.59 16.24 -7.63
N GLY A 269 20.59 15.11 -6.91
CA GLY A 269 19.73 14.88 -5.75
C GLY A 269 18.36 14.28 -6.06
N ASP A 270 17.93 14.24 -7.32
CA ASP A 270 16.65 13.63 -7.69
C ASP A 270 16.74 12.09 -7.69
N GLN A 271 15.72 11.47 -7.12
CA GLN A 271 15.40 10.06 -7.27
C GLN A 271 14.03 9.92 -7.93
N LYS A 272 13.89 9.05 -8.94
CA LYS A 272 12.61 8.77 -9.59
C LYS A 272 12.42 7.30 -9.86
N ARG A 273 11.21 6.83 -9.58
CA ARG A 273 10.70 5.56 -10.07
C ARG A 273 10.03 5.77 -11.43
N VAL A 274 10.31 4.88 -12.38
CA VAL A 274 9.70 4.86 -13.70
C VAL A 274 9.18 3.46 -14.03
N ASN A 275 8.05 3.39 -14.72
CA ASN A 275 7.42 2.14 -15.10
C ASN A 275 7.81 1.76 -16.52
N LEU A 276 8.24 0.52 -16.72
CA LEU A 276 8.51 -0.11 -18.00
C LEU A 276 7.40 -1.11 -18.31
N GLY A 277 6.91 -1.14 -19.54
CA GLY A 277 6.04 -2.21 -20.02
C GLY A 277 6.86 -3.27 -20.74
N VAL A 278 6.87 -4.50 -20.22
CA VAL A 278 7.65 -5.61 -20.78
C VAL A 278 6.77 -6.82 -21.10
N THR A 279 7.21 -7.62 -22.08
CA THR A 279 6.58 -8.90 -22.43
C THR A 279 7.61 -10.03 -22.41
N GLY A 280 7.14 -11.24 -22.13
CA GLY A 280 7.95 -12.45 -22.03
C GLY A 280 8.08 -12.94 -20.59
N ARG A 281 8.94 -13.93 -20.39
CA ARG A 281 9.26 -14.49 -19.06
C ARG A 281 10.74 -14.82 -19.00
N SER A 282 11.42 -14.40 -17.94
CA SER A 282 12.83 -14.67 -17.73
C SER A 282 13.15 -14.74 -16.24
N MET A 283 14.00 -15.68 -15.86
CA MET A 283 14.62 -15.72 -14.54
C MET A 283 16.13 -15.74 -14.75
N GLY A 284 16.81 -14.69 -14.30
CA GLY A 284 18.26 -14.59 -14.47
C GLY A 284 18.74 -13.15 -14.56
N THR A 285 19.84 -12.95 -15.28
CA THR A 285 20.46 -11.65 -15.46
C THR A 285 19.73 -10.83 -16.52
N VAL A 286 19.41 -9.58 -16.18
CA VAL A 286 18.85 -8.58 -17.10
C VAL A 286 19.69 -7.31 -17.07
N SER A 287 19.59 -6.54 -18.14
CA SER A 287 20.27 -5.26 -18.30
C SER A 287 19.25 -4.13 -18.38
N ILE A 288 19.42 -3.12 -17.53
CA ILE A 288 18.72 -1.84 -17.66
C ILE A 288 19.64 -0.87 -18.39
N THR A 289 19.18 -0.35 -19.53
CA THR A 289 19.87 0.68 -20.29
C THR A 289 19.23 2.04 -20.04
N LEU A 290 20.06 3.02 -19.71
CA LEU A 290 19.69 4.43 -19.58
C LEU A 290 20.28 5.20 -20.77
N ASN A 291 19.45 5.99 -21.45
CA ASN A 291 19.83 6.70 -22.67
C ASN A 291 19.20 8.11 -22.73
N ASP A 292 20.00 9.17 -22.75
CA ASP A 292 19.52 10.55 -23.02
C ASP A 292 20.02 11.12 -24.36
N GLY A 293 20.72 10.30 -25.15
CA GLY A 293 21.39 10.65 -26.40
C GLY A 293 22.86 11.04 -26.22
N SER A 294 23.27 11.53 -25.05
CA SER A 294 24.66 11.83 -24.68
C SER A 294 25.23 10.79 -23.71
N LEU A 295 24.41 10.38 -22.74
CA LEU A 295 24.61 9.29 -21.82
C LEU A 295 24.01 8.03 -22.43
N ARG A 296 24.82 6.97 -22.50
CA ARG A 296 24.34 5.61 -22.76
C ARG A 296 25.08 4.65 -21.85
N GLN A 297 24.38 4.20 -20.82
CA GLN A 297 24.93 3.28 -19.82
C GLN A 297 24.01 2.09 -19.64
N SER A 298 24.56 0.98 -19.18
CA SER A 298 23.79 -0.23 -18.90
C SER A 298 24.26 -0.86 -17.61
N GLN A 299 23.31 -1.29 -16.79
CA GLN A 299 23.56 -1.89 -15.49
C GLN A 299 22.92 -3.29 -15.47
N LEU A 300 23.69 -4.28 -15.03
CA LEU A 300 23.22 -5.65 -14.91
C LEU A 300 22.57 -5.88 -13.55
N PHE A 301 21.51 -6.68 -13.55
CA PHE A 301 20.83 -7.14 -12.35
C PHE A 301 20.64 -8.65 -12.46
N ASP A 302 21.19 -9.39 -11.50
CA ASP A 302 21.10 -10.84 -11.45
C ASP A 302 19.85 -11.30 -10.70
N LYS A 303 19.43 -12.55 -10.99
CA LYS A 303 18.33 -13.25 -10.30
C LYS A 303 16.99 -12.47 -10.31
N VAL A 304 16.72 -11.74 -11.38
CA VAL A 304 15.44 -11.05 -11.55
C VAL A 304 14.43 -12.03 -12.14
N ASP A 305 13.29 -12.20 -11.46
CA ASP A 305 12.14 -12.98 -11.95
C ASP A 305 11.13 -12.05 -12.63
N LEU A 306 11.05 -12.14 -13.95
CA LEU A 306 10.16 -11.33 -14.80
C LEU A 306 9.14 -12.22 -15.50
N GLY A 307 7.94 -11.69 -15.65
CA GLY A 307 6.78 -12.34 -16.23
C GLY A 307 5.56 -12.26 -15.31
N LEU A 308 4.38 -12.19 -15.91
CA LEU A 308 3.12 -12.32 -15.18
C LEU A 308 2.91 -13.78 -14.79
N SER A 309 2.57 -13.99 -13.52
CA SER A 309 2.24 -15.30 -12.97
C SER A 309 0.77 -15.65 -13.19
N THR A 310 0.47 -16.94 -13.19
CA THR A 310 -0.92 -17.40 -13.12
C THR A 310 -1.41 -17.24 -11.68
N TRP A 311 -2.55 -16.58 -11.50
CA TRP A 311 -3.21 -16.45 -10.20
C TRP A 311 -3.76 -17.79 -9.72
N THR A 312 -3.53 -18.13 -8.46
CA THR A 312 -4.12 -19.29 -7.77
C THR A 312 -4.89 -18.85 -6.53
N SER A 313 -5.59 -19.77 -5.86
CA SER A 313 -6.26 -19.51 -4.58
C SER A 313 -5.31 -19.48 -3.38
N GLU A 314 -4.01 -19.77 -3.57
CA GLU A 314 -3.03 -19.76 -2.49
C GLU A 314 -2.76 -18.33 -2.01
N LEU A 315 -2.65 -18.14 -0.69
CA LEU A 315 -2.46 -16.81 -0.10
C LEU A 315 -1.22 -16.11 -0.62
N ASP A 316 -0.12 -16.84 -0.81
CA ASP A 316 1.14 -16.30 -1.35
C ASP A 316 1.00 -15.84 -2.81
N SER A 317 0.10 -16.47 -3.58
CA SER A 317 -0.23 -16.01 -4.94
C SER A 317 -1.04 -14.72 -4.87
N LEU A 318 -2.14 -14.72 -4.11
CA LEU A 318 -3.03 -13.55 -3.98
C LEU A 318 -2.33 -12.33 -3.36
N ALA A 319 -1.38 -12.54 -2.46
CA ALA A 319 -0.62 -11.46 -1.81
C ALA A 319 0.28 -10.67 -2.77
N GLN A 320 0.54 -11.18 -3.98
CA GLN A 320 1.27 -10.47 -5.03
C GLN A 320 0.41 -9.45 -5.78
N HIS A 321 -0.91 -9.45 -5.58
CA HIS A 321 -1.80 -8.49 -6.22
C HIS A 321 -1.64 -7.10 -5.60
N GLU A 322 -1.26 -6.14 -6.42
CA GLU A 322 -1.13 -4.73 -6.04
C GLU A 322 -2.27 -3.90 -6.64
N ALA A 323 -2.52 -2.73 -6.06
CA ALA A 323 -3.44 -1.77 -6.68
C ALA A 323 -2.92 -1.40 -8.09
N PRO A 324 -3.77 -1.41 -9.12
CA PRO A 324 -3.35 -1.02 -10.46
C PRO A 324 -3.09 0.49 -10.52
N ASP A 325 -2.12 0.91 -11.34
CA ASP A 325 -1.69 2.32 -11.44
C ASP A 325 -2.84 3.30 -11.74
N TRP A 326 -3.88 2.85 -12.47
CA TRP A 326 -5.04 3.70 -12.74
C TRP A 326 -5.79 4.08 -11.45
N TYR A 327 -5.85 3.18 -10.46
CA TYR A 327 -6.55 3.39 -9.20
C TYR A 327 -5.75 4.34 -8.32
N ASP A 328 -4.43 4.14 -8.24
CA ASP A 328 -3.54 5.07 -7.56
C ASP A 328 -3.64 6.47 -8.19
N GLY A 329 -3.69 6.55 -9.52
CA GLY A 329 -3.86 7.81 -10.25
C GLY A 329 -5.27 8.42 -10.18
N ALA A 330 -6.29 7.65 -9.76
CA ALA A 330 -7.68 8.08 -9.78
C ALA A 330 -7.96 9.22 -8.80
N LYS A 331 -7.44 9.10 -7.57
CA LYS A 331 -7.55 10.03 -6.42
C LYS A 331 -8.97 10.34 -5.92
N PHE A 332 -9.95 10.36 -6.80
CA PHE A 332 -11.34 10.73 -6.51
C PHE A 332 -12.32 9.80 -7.24
N GLY A 333 -13.32 9.33 -6.49
CA GLY A 333 -14.43 8.55 -6.99
C GLY A 333 -15.71 8.83 -6.19
N ILE A 334 -16.85 8.40 -6.75
CA ILE A 334 -18.17 8.61 -6.16
C ILE A 334 -18.72 7.28 -5.63
N PHE A 335 -19.18 7.28 -4.38
CA PHE A 335 -19.84 6.12 -3.79
C PHE A 335 -21.33 6.39 -3.64
N ILE A 336 -22.16 5.45 -4.09
CA ILE A 336 -23.60 5.59 -4.17
C ILE A 336 -24.25 4.50 -3.31
N HIS A 337 -24.83 4.91 -2.18
CA HIS A 337 -25.75 4.09 -1.40
C HIS A 337 -27.18 4.36 -1.88
N TRP A 338 -27.75 3.42 -2.61
CA TRP A 338 -29.12 3.53 -3.11
C TRP A 338 -29.82 2.18 -3.13
N GLY A 339 -31.02 2.14 -2.57
CA GLY A 339 -31.86 0.95 -2.42
C GLY A 339 -33.18 1.33 -1.73
N PRO A 340 -33.98 0.35 -1.31
CA PRO A 340 -35.30 0.61 -0.71
C PRO A 340 -35.29 1.55 0.49
N TYR A 341 -34.22 1.56 1.30
CA TYR A 341 -34.04 2.49 2.42
C TYR A 341 -34.07 3.98 2.00
N ALA A 342 -33.82 4.29 0.73
CA ALA A 342 -33.93 5.64 0.20
C ALA A 342 -35.38 6.12 0.05
N VAL A 343 -36.36 5.22 0.09
CA VAL A 343 -37.80 5.55 0.05
C VAL A 343 -38.23 6.29 1.32
N PRO A 344 -38.05 5.74 2.55
CA PRO A 344 -38.32 6.50 3.76
C PRO A 344 -37.30 7.64 3.97
N GLY A 345 -36.05 7.47 3.54
CA GLY A 345 -35.03 8.53 3.52
C GLY A 345 -34.76 9.16 4.89
N TRP A 346 -34.97 8.41 5.97
CA TRP A 346 -34.88 8.90 7.34
C TRP A 346 -33.58 8.47 8.01
N GLY A 347 -32.99 9.33 8.83
CA GLY A 347 -31.74 9.06 9.55
C GLY A 347 -30.99 10.33 9.97
N ASN A 348 -31.27 11.47 9.33
CA ASN A 348 -30.76 12.78 9.76
C ASN A 348 -31.85 13.54 10.53
N SER A 349 -32.00 13.24 11.82
CA SER A 349 -32.96 13.88 12.72
C SER A 349 -32.23 14.68 13.79
N THR A 350 -32.09 15.99 13.59
CA THR A 350 -31.40 16.92 14.51
C THR A 350 -31.76 16.65 15.98
N PRO A 351 -30.78 16.52 16.89
CA PRO A 351 -29.34 16.76 16.70
C PRO A 351 -28.54 15.53 16.23
N HIS A 352 -29.20 14.45 15.86
CA HIS A 352 -28.57 13.17 15.53
C HIS A 352 -28.53 12.94 14.02
N GLU A 353 -27.36 12.53 13.54
CA GLU A 353 -27.18 12.04 12.18
C GLU A 353 -26.80 10.57 12.27
N SER A 354 -27.63 9.72 11.68
CA SER A 354 -27.46 8.29 11.60
C SER A 354 -27.57 7.84 10.15
N TYR A 355 -26.96 6.71 9.85
CA TYR A 355 -26.96 6.10 8.54
C TYR A 355 -28.38 5.71 8.13
N ALA A 356 -28.96 6.43 7.18
CA ALA A 356 -30.33 6.20 6.73
C ALA A 356 -30.49 4.82 6.06
N GLU A 357 -29.41 4.27 5.49
CA GLU A 357 -29.38 2.92 4.95
C GLU A 357 -29.48 1.82 6.02
N TRP A 358 -29.39 2.18 7.30
CA TRP A 358 -29.66 1.30 8.45
C TRP A 358 -31.12 1.31 8.92
N PHE A 359 -32.03 1.95 8.18
CA PHE A 359 -33.44 2.06 8.53
C PHE A 359 -34.08 0.71 8.92
N TRP A 360 -33.84 -0.36 8.15
CA TRP A 360 -34.36 -1.70 8.47
C TRP A 360 -33.93 -2.17 9.87
N TRP A 361 -32.65 -1.99 10.22
CA TRP A 361 -32.09 -2.45 11.48
C TRP A 361 -32.73 -1.75 12.68
N TYR A 362 -32.69 -0.41 12.67
CA TYR A 362 -33.19 0.41 13.77
C TYR A 362 -34.70 0.30 13.96
N THR A 363 -35.47 0.18 12.87
CA THR A 363 -36.93 0.01 12.96
C THR A 363 -37.39 -1.38 13.36
N THR A 364 -36.54 -2.41 13.20
CA THR A 364 -36.89 -3.80 13.51
C THR A 364 -36.42 -4.20 14.92
N HIS A 365 -35.22 -3.80 15.30
CA HIS A 365 -34.61 -4.21 16.57
C HIS A 365 -34.84 -3.21 17.71
N HIS A 366 -35.26 -1.98 17.38
CA HIS A 366 -35.42 -0.87 18.30
C HIS A 366 -34.33 -0.81 19.40
N PRO A 367 -33.04 -0.78 18.99
CA PRO A 367 -31.96 -0.81 19.95
C PRO A 367 -31.98 0.47 20.78
N GLN A 368 -31.48 0.41 22.02
CA GLN A 368 -31.30 1.60 22.87
C GLN A 368 -30.40 2.68 22.22
N ALA A 369 -29.68 2.33 21.16
CA ALA A 369 -28.85 3.19 20.34
C ALA A 369 -29.57 3.84 19.13
N ASP A 370 -30.91 3.75 19.05
CA ASP A 370 -31.71 4.49 18.06
C ASP A 370 -31.76 5.99 18.40
N ALA A 371 -30.65 6.69 18.14
CA ALA A 371 -30.54 8.12 18.43
C ALA A 371 -31.40 8.97 17.47
N SER A 372 -31.74 8.45 16.30
CA SER A 372 -32.45 9.20 15.25
C SER A 372 -33.94 8.86 15.15
N ASP A 373 -34.51 8.26 16.19
CA ASP A 373 -35.94 8.01 16.33
C ASP A 373 -36.55 7.22 15.17
N PHE A 374 -35.80 6.27 14.60
CA PHE A 374 -36.23 5.48 13.44
C PHE A 374 -37.52 4.72 13.73
N TYR A 375 -37.60 4.07 14.90
CA TYR A 375 -38.74 3.23 15.26
C TYR A 375 -40.03 4.04 15.44
N ASP A 376 -40.02 5.12 16.22
CA ASP A 376 -41.23 5.93 16.40
C ASP A 376 -41.58 6.70 15.12
N TYR A 377 -40.59 7.10 14.30
CA TYR A 377 -40.85 7.61 12.94
C TYR A 377 -41.62 6.57 12.09
N ARG A 378 -41.16 5.31 12.07
CA ARG A 378 -41.84 4.21 11.36
C ARG A 378 -43.27 4.05 11.87
N LEU A 379 -43.49 3.99 13.18
CA LEU A 379 -44.84 3.86 13.75
C LEU A 379 -45.76 5.02 13.37
N ARG A 380 -45.25 6.25 13.40
CA ARG A 380 -46.03 7.47 13.20
C ARG A 380 -46.31 7.76 11.73
N THR A 381 -45.45 7.31 10.82
CA THR A 381 -45.51 7.63 9.38
C THR A 381 -45.97 6.46 8.52
N LEU A 382 -45.51 5.24 8.83
CA LEU A 382 -45.76 4.03 8.06
C LEU A 382 -46.76 3.09 8.75
N GLY A 383 -46.88 3.21 10.07
CA GLY A 383 -47.85 2.48 10.89
C GLY A 383 -47.25 1.27 11.60
N PRO A 384 -47.95 0.74 12.63
CA PRO A 384 -47.47 -0.38 13.45
C PRO A 384 -47.40 -1.71 12.69
N ASP A 385 -48.20 -1.87 11.64
CA ASP A 385 -48.30 -3.12 10.86
C ASP A 385 -47.38 -3.13 9.62
N TRP A 386 -46.68 -2.03 9.34
CA TRP A 386 -45.81 -1.92 8.18
C TRP A 386 -44.52 -2.74 8.33
N ASN A 387 -44.19 -3.57 7.35
CA ASN A 387 -42.91 -4.27 7.27
C ASN A 387 -42.00 -3.57 6.27
N TYR A 388 -40.69 -3.62 6.47
CA TYR A 388 -39.75 -2.93 5.58
C TYR A 388 -39.89 -3.32 4.11
N ASP A 389 -40.08 -4.61 3.84
CA ASP A 389 -40.23 -5.14 2.49
C ASP A 389 -41.46 -4.59 1.76
N ASP A 390 -42.46 -4.06 2.49
CA ASP A 390 -43.63 -3.41 1.90
C ASP A 390 -43.22 -2.16 1.10
N SER A 391 -42.06 -1.54 1.39
CA SER A 391 -41.54 -0.39 0.64
C SER A 391 -40.92 -0.73 -0.72
N PHE A 392 -40.73 -2.02 -1.05
CA PHE A 392 -40.06 -2.38 -2.30
C PHE A 392 -40.83 -1.96 -3.54
N VAL A 393 -42.16 -1.91 -3.46
CA VAL A 393 -43.00 -1.44 -4.56
C VAL A 393 -42.88 0.07 -4.78
N ASP A 394 -42.54 0.82 -3.73
CA ASP A 394 -42.41 2.28 -3.77
C ASP A 394 -41.02 2.73 -4.25
N TYR A 395 -40.01 1.86 -4.16
CA TYR A 395 -38.70 2.04 -4.76
C TYR A 395 -38.80 1.91 -6.29
N THR A 396 -39.39 2.88 -6.98
CA THR A 396 -39.72 2.77 -8.41
C THR A 396 -38.61 3.22 -9.35
N ALA A 397 -37.64 4.01 -8.87
CA ALA A 397 -36.60 4.62 -9.71
C ALA A 397 -37.16 5.38 -10.93
N SER A 398 -38.35 5.98 -10.81
CA SER A 398 -39.10 6.54 -11.95
C SER A 398 -38.37 7.66 -12.72
N ASN A 399 -37.51 8.42 -12.02
CA ASN A 399 -36.69 9.48 -12.61
C ASN A 399 -35.21 9.08 -12.78
N PHE A 400 -34.87 7.80 -12.65
CA PHE A 400 -33.51 7.32 -12.81
C PHE A 400 -33.08 7.36 -14.28
N ASP A 401 -32.14 8.27 -14.56
CA ASP A 401 -31.43 8.40 -15.82
C ASP A 401 -29.94 8.06 -15.60
N PRO A 402 -29.48 6.86 -16.03
CA PRO A 402 -28.10 6.44 -15.83
C PRO A 402 -27.11 7.29 -16.62
N LYS A 403 -27.52 7.86 -17.77
CA LYS A 403 -26.67 8.76 -18.57
C LYS A 403 -26.44 10.07 -17.83
N ALA A 404 -27.49 10.65 -17.26
CA ALA A 404 -27.38 11.88 -16.47
C ALA A 404 -26.43 11.67 -15.28
N TRP A 405 -26.51 10.52 -14.61
CA TRP A 405 -25.63 10.18 -13.49
C TRP A 405 -24.16 10.08 -13.89
N VAL A 406 -23.83 9.30 -14.92
CA VAL A 406 -22.42 9.13 -15.31
C VAL A 406 -21.81 10.42 -15.87
N ASN A 407 -22.62 11.26 -16.55
CA ASN A 407 -22.19 12.59 -16.96
C ASN A 407 -21.88 13.48 -15.75
N LEU A 408 -22.78 13.51 -14.75
CA LEU A 408 -22.53 14.24 -13.50
C LEU A 408 -21.26 13.75 -12.80
N PHE A 409 -21.02 12.43 -12.77
CA PHE A 409 -19.82 11.87 -12.13
C PHE A 409 -18.54 12.32 -12.84
N ALA A 410 -18.55 12.29 -14.18
CA ALA A 410 -17.43 12.75 -14.99
C ALA A 410 -17.21 14.26 -14.87
N GLU A 411 -18.28 15.06 -14.87
CA GLU A 411 -18.24 16.51 -14.68
C GLU A 411 -17.73 16.91 -13.29
N ALA A 412 -18.04 16.12 -12.26
CA ALA A 412 -17.46 16.27 -10.92
C ALA A 412 -15.96 15.93 -10.86
N GLY A 413 -15.40 15.35 -11.92
CA GLY A 413 -13.99 14.97 -12.02
C GLY A 413 -13.67 13.57 -11.50
N ALA A 414 -14.69 12.77 -11.15
CA ALA A 414 -14.49 11.40 -10.67
C ALA A 414 -13.81 10.54 -11.73
N LYS A 415 -12.93 9.62 -11.28
CA LYS A 415 -12.26 8.64 -12.16
C LYS A 415 -12.85 7.25 -12.03
N TYR A 416 -13.61 7.01 -10.97
CA TYR A 416 -14.39 5.81 -10.78
C TYR A 416 -15.66 6.10 -9.99
N PHE A 417 -16.62 5.20 -10.04
CA PHE A 417 -17.73 5.17 -9.11
C PHE A 417 -17.92 3.75 -8.55
N VAL A 418 -18.52 3.68 -7.37
CA VAL A 418 -18.91 2.44 -6.70
C VAL A 418 -20.40 2.52 -6.41
N PHE A 419 -21.13 1.48 -6.80
CA PHE A 419 -22.58 1.41 -6.58
C PHE A 419 -22.91 0.27 -5.61
N THR A 420 -23.80 0.51 -4.64
CA THR A 420 -24.32 -0.54 -3.75
C THR A 420 -25.21 -1.50 -4.52
N THR A 421 -24.62 -2.59 -5.00
CA THR A 421 -25.33 -3.66 -5.71
C THR A 421 -26.29 -4.40 -4.78
N LYS A 422 -25.88 -4.59 -3.52
CA LYS A 422 -26.67 -5.12 -2.41
C LYS A 422 -26.16 -4.53 -1.11
N HIS A 423 -27.03 -3.92 -0.30
CA HIS A 423 -26.69 -3.44 1.05
C HIS A 423 -27.08 -4.48 2.12
N HIS A 424 -26.96 -4.13 3.40
CA HIS A 424 -27.27 -5.04 4.51
C HIS A 424 -28.73 -5.49 4.58
N ASP A 425 -29.66 -4.73 4.00
CA ASP A 425 -31.06 -5.11 3.86
C ASP A 425 -31.27 -6.24 2.83
N GLY A 426 -30.20 -6.63 2.12
CA GLY A 426 -30.11 -7.69 1.12
C GLY A 426 -30.94 -7.47 -0.14
N PHE A 427 -31.45 -6.26 -0.40
CA PHE A 427 -32.13 -5.97 -1.66
C PHE A 427 -31.11 -5.76 -2.79
N ALA A 428 -31.22 -6.52 -3.87
CA ALA A 428 -30.29 -6.49 -4.99
C ALA A 428 -30.73 -5.53 -6.11
N ASN A 429 -29.85 -4.62 -6.52
CA ASN A 429 -30.05 -3.71 -7.66
C ASN A 429 -29.55 -4.31 -8.99
N PHE A 430 -29.41 -5.62 -9.09
CA PHE A 430 -28.92 -6.35 -10.27
C PHE A 430 -29.68 -7.67 -10.46
N ASP A 431 -29.52 -8.33 -11.61
CA ASP A 431 -30.09 -9.66 -11.87
C ASP A 431 -29.41 -10.75 -11.02
N THR A 432 -30.14 -11.25 -10.03
CA THR A 432 -29.72 -12.32 -9.12
C THR A 432 -29.90 -13.73 -9.68
N GLY A 433 -30.43 -13.85 -10.91
CA GLY A 433 -30.75 -15.12 -11.55
C GLY A 433 -31.72 -15.94 -10.69
N LEU A 434 -31.39 -17.21 -10.45
CA LEU A 434 -32.21 -18.12 -9.64
C LEU A 434 -31.97 -18.01 -8.12
N THR A 435 -31.08 -17.12 -7.68
CA THR A 435 -30.61 -17.09 -6.29
C THR A 435 -31.65 -16.47 -5.34
N SER A 436 -32.29 -15.39 -5.76
CA SER A 436 -33.24 -14.64 -4.94
C SER A 436 -34.15 -13.79 -5.81
N ASN A 437 -35.41 -13.61 -5.38
CA ASN A 437 -36.32 -12.64 -6.00
C ASN A 437 -36.30 -11.28 -5.26
N ARG A 438 -35.49 -11.09 -4.22
CA ARG A 438 -35.38 -9.81 -3.49
C ARG A 438 -34.52 -8.83 -4.29
N SER A 439 -35.02 -8.38 -5.44
CA SER A 439 -34.27 -7.53 -6.36
C SER A 439 -35.13 -6.51 -7.11
N SER A 440 -34.46 -5.50 -7.67
CA SER A 440 -35.02 -4.45 -8.52
C SER A 440 -35.66 -4.96 -9.81
N LEU A 441 -35.41 -6.21 -10.22
CA LEU A 441 -36.11 -6.84 -11.35
C LEU A 441 -37.48 -7.38 -10.94
N HIS A 442 -37.60 -7.89 -9.71
CA HIS A 442 -38.80 -8.54 -9.19
C HIS A 442 -39.71 -7.63 -8.37
N TYR A 443 -39.22 -6.47 -7.94
CA TYR A 443 -39.98 -5.46 -7.22
C TYR A 443 -39.62 -4.06 -7.74
N GLY A 444 -40.38 -3.05 -7.34
CA GLY A 444 -40.07 -1.64 -7.58
C GLY A 444 -39.77 -1.31 -9.05
N PRO A 445 -38.50 -1.04 -9.44
CA PRO A 445 -38.16 -0.49 -10.75
C PRO A 445 -38.45 -1.41 -11.93
N ARG A 446 -38.50 -2.73 -11.72
CA ARG A 446 -38.55 -3.76 -12.78
C ARG A 446 -37.42 -3.60 -13.80
N ARG A 447 -36.23 -3.22 -13.33
CA ARG A 447 -35.06 -2.83 -14.12
C ARG A 447 -33.80 -3.41 -13.51
N ASP A 448 -32.82 -3.76 -14.35
CA ASP A 448 -31.46 -4.03 -13.90
C ASP A 448 -30.70 -2.71 -13.76
N ILE A 449 -30.84 -2.09 -12.58
CA ILE A 449 -30.28 -0.77 -12.30
C ILE A 449 -28.75 -0.75 -12.44
N LEU A 450 -28.07 -1.79 -11.96
CA LEU A 450 -26.62 -1.91 -12.10
C LEU A 450 -26.20 -2.03 -13.56
N GLY A 451 -26.85 -2.93 -14.32
CA GLY A 451 -26.58 -3.14 -15.73
C GLY A 451 -26.73 -1.84 -16.53
N GLU A 452 -27.86 -1.16 -16.37
CA GLU A 452 -28.14 0.11 -17.05
C GLU A 452 -27.11 1.20 -16.72
N LEU A 453 -26.68 1.31 -15.46
CA LEU A 453 -25.64 2.27 -15.05
C LEU A 453 -24.27 1.93 -15.66
N PHE A 454 -23.92 0.65 -15.71
CA PHE A 454 -22.64 0.18 -16.27
C PHE A 454 -22.59 0.32 -17.79
N ASP A 455 -23.70 0.10 -18.47
CA ASP A 455 -23.85 0.30 -19.91
C ASP A 455 -23.75 1.79 -20.26
N ALA A 456 -24.47 2.66 -19.55
CA ALA A 456 -24.38 4.10 -19.75
C ALA A 456 -22.96 4.64 -19.51
N ALA A 457 -22.27 4.14 -18.48
CA ALA A 457 -20.86 4.49 -18.24
C ALA A 457 -19.96 4.00 -19.39
N ALA A 458 -20.14 2.78 -19.89
CA ALA A 458 -19.36 2.27 -21.03
C ALA A 458 -19.59 3.09 -22.30
N GLU A 459 -20.84 3.45 -22.58
CA GLU A 459 -21.23 4.14 -23.81
C GLU A 459 -20.84 5.62 -23.78
N HIS A 460 -21.10 6.32 -22.68
CA HIS A 460 -21.01 7.77 -22.62
C HIS A 460 -19.76 8.28 -21.90
N GLN A 461 -19.19 7.50 -20.98
CA GLN A 461 -18.04 7.88 -20.15
C GLN A 461 -17.03 6.72 -20.01
N PRO A 462 -16.49 6.17 -21.11
CA PRO A 462 -15.69 4.93 -21.09
C PRO A 462 -14.42 4.99 -20.23
N SER A 463 -13.92 6.19 -19.92
CA SER A 463 -12.79 6.39 -19.00
C SER A 463 -13.16 6.26 -17.52
N LEU A 464 -14.45 6.34 -17.18
CA LEU A 464 -14.95 6.22 -15.82
C LEU A 464 -14.95 4.73 -15.41
N ARG A 465 -14.15 4.40 -14.40
CA ARG A 465 -14.03 3.03 -13.91
C ARG A 465 -15.25 2.67 -13.07
N ARG A 466 -15.68 1.41 -13.19
CA ARG A 466 -16.94 0.90 -12.63
C ARG A 466 -16.62 -0.08 -11.51
N GLY A 467 -17.09 0.23 -10.30
CA GLY A 467 -16.94 -0.61 -9.12
C GLY A 467 -18.28 -0.98 -8.51
N THR A 468 -18.29 -2.08 -7.77
CA THR A 468 -19.46 -2.59 -7.06
C THR A 468 -19.15 -2.68 -5.57
N TYR A 469 -20.05 -2.15 -4.76
CA TYR A 469 -20.12 -2.53 -3.35
C TYR A 469 -21.10 -3.68 -3.21
N PHE A 470 -20.71 -4.69 -2.43
CA PHE A 470 -21.56 -5.81 -2.07
C PHE A 470 -21.44 -6.05 -0.57
N SER A 471 -22.56 -5.98 0.12
CA SER A 471 -22.57 -6.24 1.55
C SER A 471 -22.57 -7.73 1.85
N LEU A 472 -21.59 -8.17 2.64
CA LEU A 472 -21.56 -9.53 3.16
C LEU A 472 -22.61 -9.74 4.27
N PRO A 473 -22.82 -8.80 5.22
CA PRO A 473 -23.93 -8.89 6.14
C PRO A 473 -25.27 -8.80 5.40
N GLU A 474 -26.21 -9.66 5.78
CA GLU A 474 -27.58 -9.65 5.27
C GLU A 474 -28.54 -9.89 6.44
N TRP A 475 -29.13 -8.81 6.96
CA TRP A 475 -29.71 -8.79 8.30
C TRP A 475 -30.93 -9.68 8.50
N PHE A 476 -31.64 -10.04 7.42
CA PHE A 476 -32.79 -10.94 7.49
C PHE A 476 -32.41 -12.40 7.24
N ASN A 477 -31.19 -12.68 6.76
CA ASN A 477 -30.77 -14.03 6.39
C ASN A 477 -30.38 -14.82 7.66
N PRO A 478 -31.00 -15.98 7.94
CA PRO A 478 -30.65 -16.79 9.11
C PRO A 478 -29.18 -17.22 9.14
N ASP A 479 -28.53 -17.36 7.98
CA ASP A 479 -27.10 -17.70 7.90
C ASP A 479 -26.18 -16.58 8.40
N PHE A 480 -26.68 -15.33 8.44
CA PHE A 480 -25.95 -14.21 9.03
C PHE A 480 -26.03 -14.17 10.57
N GLY A 481 -27.03 -14.83 11.17
CA GLY A 481 -27.25 -14.83 12.63
C GLY A 481 -25.97 -15.08 13.46
N PRO A 482 -25.20 -16.15 13.18
CA PRO A 482 -23.94 -16.48 13.86
C PRO A 482 -22.82 -15.43 13.74
N TYR A 483 -22.93 -14.51 12.77
CA TYR A 483 -21.93 -13.50 12.43
C TYR A 483 -22.42 -12.07 12.68
N GLY A 484 -23.63 -11.93 13.26
CA GLY A 484 -24.29 -10.66 13.52
C GLY A 484 -23.58 -9.76 14.53
N PHE A 485 -23.86 -8.45 14.45
CA PHE A 485 -23.32 -7.46 15.37
C PHE A 485 -23.94 -7.62 16.77
N SER A 486 -23.11 -7.88 17.79
CA SER A 486 -23.45 -7.55 19.19
C SER A 486 -22.94 -6.14 19.49
N GLN A 487 -23.84 -5.20 19.77
CA GLN A 487 -23.47 -3.84 20.21
C GLN A 487 -23.04 -3.78 21.68
N LEU A 488 -23.04 -4.92 22.40
CA LEU A 488 -22.69 -4.99 23.82
C LEU A 488 -21.42 -5.83 24.03
N ALA A 489 -20.60 -5.43 25.01
CA ALA A 489 -19.30 -6.02 25.36
C ALA A 489 -19.37 -7.43 25.98
N THR A 490 -20.47 -8.16 25.80
CA THR A 490 -20.60 -9.55 26.25
C THR A 490 -20.47 -10.50 25.07
N ASN A 491 -19.68 -11.56 25.26
CA ASN A 491 -19.53 -12.70 24.34
C ASN A 491 -20.85 -13.47 24.18
N SER A 492 -21.83 -12.87 23.53
CA SER A 492 -22.97 -13.60 22.98
C SER A 492 -22.90 -13.48 21.47
N SER A 493 -22.06 -14.31 20.86
CA SER A 493 -22.42 -14.90 19.58
C SER A 493 -23.74 -15.63 19.81
N THR A 494 -24.81 -15.21 19.17
CA THR A 494 -26.00 -16.06 19.00
C THR A 494 -25.79 -16.97 17.83
#